data_AF-A0A6V7TND0-F1
#
_entry.id   AF-A0A6V7TND0-F1
#
_cell.length_a   1.000
_cell.length_b   1.000
_cell.length_c   1.000
_cell.angle_alpha   90.00
_cell.angle_beta   90.00
_cell.angle_gamma   90.00
#
_symmetry.space_group_name_H-M   'P 1'
#
loop_
_entity.id
_entity.type
_entity.pdbx_description
1 polymer ?
#
loop_
_entity_poly.entity_id
_entity_poly.type
_entity_poly.pdbx_seq_one_letter_code
_entity_poly.pdbx_strand_id
1 'polypeptide(L)'
;MHYGSSAFSKNGKNTLEAVINDFTNIIGTSFELSELDIEKIMKLYNCNKQKKGNSNYLIKKRKINTNYQENIENKFKKKLRKKLKEEKENNNYLLKEEEQKECNDYFVDCNQFIDYCRRISFYFIMRTYCPFTCGKCKK
;
A
#
# COMPACT_ATOMS: atom_id res chain seq x y z
N MET A 1 -0.95 0.08 -14.90
CA MET A 1 -0.87 1.47 -15.43
C MET A 1 -2.11 1.94 -16.22
N HIS A 2 -3.30 1.37 -16.03
CA HIS A 2 -4.49 1.73 -16.81
C HIS A 2 -5.31 2.83 -16.11
N TYR A 3 -6.06 3.65 -16.85
CA TYR A 3 -7.04 4.57 -16.26
C TYR A 3 -8.28 3.83 -15.74
N GLY A 4 -9.00 4.41 -14.77
CA GLY A 4 -10.29 3.90 -14.32
C GLY A 4 -11.41 4.16 -15.34
N SER A 5 -12.51 3.41 -15.21
CA SER A 5 -13.66 3.51 -16.12
C SER A 5 -14.29 4.91 -16.18
N SER A 6 -14.25 5.67 -15.07
CA SER A 6 -14.81 7.02 -14.96
C SER A 6 -13.76 8.14 -15.11
N ALA A 7 -12.55 7.83 -15.60
CA ALA A 7 -11.48 8.81 -15.72
C ALA A 7 -11.91 10.03 -16.54
N PHE A 8 -11.70 11.23 -15.99
CA PHE A 8 -12.07 12.54 -16.59
C PHE A 8 -13.58 12.74 -16.83
N SER A 9 -14.44 11.91 -16.22
CA SER A 9 -15.88 12.06 -16.33
C SER A 9 -16.38 13.30 -15.57
N LYS A 10 -17.19 14.15 -16.22
CA LYS A 10 -17.83 15.32 -15.58
C LYS A 10 -19.12 14.95 -14.84
N ASN A 11 -19.75 13.84 -15.20
CA ASN A 11 -21.05 13.41 -14.68
C ASN A 11 -20.99 12.08 -13.93
N GLY A 12 -19.78 11.58 -13.63
CA GLY A 12 -19.55 10.32 -12.94
C GLY A 12 -19.88 9.07 -13.76
N LYS A 13 -20.28 9.20 -15.04
CA LYS A 13 -20.51 8.06 -15.93
C LYS A 13 -19.18 7.51 -16.46
N ASN A 14 -19.17 6.24 -16.84
CA ASN A 14 -18.02 5.62 -17.48
C ASN A 14 -17.68 6.37 -18.78
N THR A 15 -16.42 6.72 -18.94
CA THR A 15 -15.81 7.24 -20.17
C THR A 15 -15.05 6.14 -20.91
N LEU A 16 -14.69 5.06 -20.20
CA LEU A 16 -14.03 3.87 -20.73
C LEU A 16 -14.82 2.65 -20.30
N GLU A 17 -15.18 1.81 -21.27
CA GLU A 17 -15.84 0.52 -21.05
C GLU A 17 -15.02 -0.58 -21.73
N ALA A 18 -14.79 -1.67 -21.01
CA ALA A 18 -14.13 -2.84 -21.56
C ALA A 18 -15.08 -3.57 -22.51
N VAL A 19 -14.54 -4.18 -23.57
CA VAL A 19 -15.33 -5.01 -24.51
C VAL A 19 -16.04 -6.15 -23.78
N ILE A 20 -15.38 -6.70 -22.76
CA ILE A 20 -15.97 -7.67 -21.83
C ILE A 20 -16.40 -6.91 -20.58
N ASN A 21 -17.70 -6.81 -20.34
CA ASN A 21 -18.30 -5.96 -19.31
C ASN A 21 -17.73 -6.21 -17.90
N ASP A 22 -17.36 -7.45 -17.57
CA ASP A 22 -16.81 -7.83 -16.25
C ASP A 22 -15.50 -7.10 -15.91
N PHE A 23 -14.76 -6.64 -16.91
CA PHE A 23 -13.48 -5.95 -16.71
C PHE A 23 -13.62 -4.42 -16.57
N THR A 24 -14.78 -3.84 -16.87
CA THR A 24 -14.99 -2.38 -16.76
C THR A 24 -14.80 -1.89 -15.33
N ASN A 25 -15.12 -2.70 -14.32
CA ASN A 25 -14.92 -2.36 -12.92
C ASN A 25 -13.51 -2.70 -12.38
N ILE A 26 -12.70 -3.42 -13.18
CA ILE A 26 -11.37 -3.91 -12.78
C ILE A 26 -10.27 -2.96 -13.28
N ILE A 27 -10.49 -2.26 -14.39
CA ILE A 27 -9.55 -1.28 -14.93
C ILE A 27 -9.34 -0.11 -13.96
N GLY A 28 -8.15 0.49 -13.98
CA GLY A 28 -7.83 1.63 -13.11
C GLY A 28 -7.37 1.28 -11.70
N THR A 29 -7.15 0.00 -11.39
CA THR A 29 -6.57 -0.42 -10.12
C THR A 29 -5.16 0.16 -9.95
N SER A 30 -4.91 0.76 -8.78
CA SER A 30 -3.65 1.46 -8.47
C SER A 30 -3.01 1.01 -7.14
N PHE A 31 -3.38 -0.18 -6.65
CA PHE A 31 -2.88 -0.69 -5.38
C PHE A 31 -1.45 -1.24 -5.50
N GLU A 32 -1.21 -2.09 -6.49
CA GLU A 32 0.08 -2.73 -6.77
C GLU A 32 0.32 -2.78 -8.27
N LEU A 33 1.58 -3.02 -8.67
CA LEU A 33 1.90 -3.30 -10.07
C LEU A 33 1.33 -4.66 -10.47
N SER A 34 0.74 -4.72 -11.67
CA SER A 34 0.32 -5.99 -12.24
C SER A 34 1.54 -6.86 -12.60
N GLU A 35 1.35 -8.17 -12.67
CA GLU A 35 2.42 -9.10 -13.10
C GLU A 35 2.99 -8.72 -14.47
N LEU A 36 2.13 -8.25 -15.38
CA LEU A 36 2.52 -7.78 -16.71
C LEU A 36 3.30 -6.46 -16.65
N ASP A 37 2.92 -5.52 -15.79
CA ASP A 37 3.66 -4.27 -15.60
C ASP A 37 5.09 -4.59 -15.09
N ILE A 38 5.21 -5.50 -14.12
CA ILE A 38 6.50 -5.96 -13.59
C ILE A 38 7.34 -6.62 -14.70
N GLU A 39 6.76 -7.53 -15.47
CA GLU A 39 7.48 -8.23 -16.55
C GLU A 39 7.98 -7.25 -17.62
N LYS A 40 7.16 -6.26 -17.99
CA LYS A 40 7.56 -5.22 -18.94
C LYS A 40 8.71 -4.38 -18.42
N ILE A 41 8.66 -3.96 -17.16
CA ILE A 41 9.75 -3.20 -16.52
C ILE A 41 11.03 -4.04 -16.48
N MET A 42 10.93 -5.31 -16.08
CA MET A 42 12.08 -6.22 -16.05
C MET A 42 12.73 -6.37 -17.42
N LYS A 43 11.92 -6.50 -18.48
CA LYS A 43 12.43 -6.57 -19.87
C LYS A 43 13.05 -5.25 -20.31
N LEU A 44 12.40 -4.11 -20.03
CA LEU A 44 12.87 -2.79 -20.43
C LEU A 44 14.25 -2.44 -19.83
N TYR A 45 14.46 -2.78 -18.56
CA TYR A 45 15.69 -2.48 -17.84
C TYR A 45 16.69 -3.64 -17.83
N ASN A 46 16.47 -4.69 -18.63
CA ASN A 46 17.30 -5.90 -18.67
C ASN A 46 17.60 -6.47 -17.27
N CYS A 47 16.58 -6.49 -16.41
CA CYS A 47 16.73 -7.03 -15.07
C CYS A 47 16.97 -8.54 -15.17
N ASN A 48 18.19 -8.96 -14.87
CA ASN A 48 18.52 -10.37 -14.78
C ASN A 48 17.70 -10.99 -13.64
N LYS A 49 16.86 -11.99 -13.95
CA LYS A 49 16.41 -12.93 -12.93
C LYS A 49 17.68 -13.51 -12.34
N GLN A 50 18.05 -13.08 -11.14
CA GLN A 50 19.17 -13.71 -10.43
C GLN A 50 18.89 -15.22 -10.50
N LYS A 51 19.73 -15.96 -11.23
CA LYS A 51 19.78 -17.41 -11.05
C LYS A 51 19.94 -17.54 -9.55
N LYS A 52 19.03 -18.25 -8.89
CA LYS A 52 19.18 -18.56 -7.47
C LYS A 52 20.50 -19.31 -7.30
N GLY A 53 21.61 -18.58 -7.17
CA GLY A 53 22.78 -19.05 -6.48
C GLY A 53 22.30 -19.41 -5.10
N ASN A 54 22.83 -20.51 -4.56
CA ASN A 54 22.52 -21.06 -3.26
C ASN A 54 22.70 -20.01 -2.16
N SER A 55 21.69 -19.14 -2.00
CA SER A 55 21.50 -18.31 -0.84
C SER A 55 20.20 -18.80 -0.22
N ASN A 56 20.31 -19.30 1.00
CA ASN A 56 19.20 -19.73 1.83
C ASN A 56 18.36 -18.52 2.28
N TYR A 57 17.87 -17.70 1.35
CA TYR A 57 16.79 -16.79 1.62
C TYR A 57 15.48 -17.53 1.36
N LEU A 58 14.85 -17.95 2.46
CA LEU A 58 13.48 -18.43 2.51
C LEU A 58 12.55 -17.40 1.87
N ILE A 59 12.25 -17.59 0.58
CA ILE A 59 11.07 -17.00 -0.03
C ILE A 59 9.87 -17.67 0.66
N LYS A 60 9.34 -17.03 1.70
CA LYS A 60 7.99 -17.34 2.20
C LYS A 60 7.03 -17.04 1.05
N LYS A 61 6.78 -18.05 0.20
CA LYS A 61 5.56 -18.07 -0.61
C LYS A 61 4.41 -17.89 0.38
N ARG A 62 3.69 -16.77 0.31
CA ARG A 62 2.38 -16.67 0.97
C ARG A 62 1.53 -17.78 0.36
N LYS A 63 1.34 -18.88 1.10
CA LYS A 63 0.28 -19.83 0.81
C LYS A 63 -1.01 -19.02 0.92
N ILE A 64 -1.68 -18.77 -0.21
CA ILE A 64 -3.07 -18.34 -0.19
C ILE A 64 -3.83 -19.52 0.43
N ASN A 65 -4.27 -19.34 1.67
CA ASN A 65 -5.01 -20.36 2.40
C ASN A 65 -6.48 -20.21 1.99
N THR A 66 -7.00 -21.18 1.23
CA THR A 66 -8.38 -21.29 0.74
C THR A 66 -9.42 -21.58 1.85
N ASN A 67 -9.12 -21.20 3.10
CA ASN A 67 -9.97 -21.35 4.28
C ASN A 67 -10.49 -20.00 4.82
N TYR A 68 -10.49 -18.96 3.97
CA TYR A 68 -10.72 -17.57 4.38
C TYR A 68 -12.20 -17.18 4.46
N GLN A 69 -13.14 -17.97 3.89
CA GLN A 69 -14.56 -17.59 3.87
C GLN A 69 -15.39 -18.09 5.08
N GLU A 70 -15.10 -19.25 5.68
CA GLU A 70 -15.87 -19.73 6.86
C GLU A 70 -15.45 -19.06 8.20
N ASN A 71 -14.27 -18.45 8.26
CA ASN A 71 -13.76 -17.83 9.50
C ASN A 71 -14.16 -16.35 9.68
N ILE A 72 -14.66 -15.69 8.63
CA ILE A 72 -15.03 -14.26 8.69
C ILE A 72 -16.39 -14.07 9.37
N GLU A 73 -17.40 -14.88 9.06
CA GLU A 73 -18.74 -14.76 9.67
C GLU A 73 -18.71 -15.02 11.18
N ASN A 74 -17.92 -16.00 11.62
CA ASN A 74 -17.76 -16.34 13.03
C ASN A 74 -16.96 -15.27 13.82
N LYS A 75 -16.01 -14.59 13.15
CA LYS A 75 -15.24 -13.48 13.73
C LYS A 75 -16.06 -12.19 13.84
N PHE A 76 -16.94 -11.91 12.87
CA PHE A 76 -17.85 -10.75 12.90
C PHE A 76 -18.91 -10.87 14.01
N LYS A 77 -19.53 -12.05 14.19
CA LYS A 77 -20.48 -12.31 15.30
C LYS A 77 -19.85 -12.17 16.70
N LYS A 78 -18.56 -12.53 16.85
CA LYS A 78 -17.82 -12.45 18.13
C LYS A 78 -17.35 -11.01 18.44
N LYS A 79 -17.02 -10.22 17.40
CA LYS A 79 -16.63 -8.80 17.49
C LYS A 79 -17.82 -7.89 17.82
N LEU A 80 -19.02 -8.20 17.31
CA LEU A 80 -20.24 -7.45 17.61
C LEU A 80 -20.70 -7.62 19.08
N ARG A 81 -20.48 -8.80 19.69
CA ARG A 81 -20.76 -9.06 21.11
C ARG A 81 -19.75 -8.42 22.09
N LYS A 82 -18.51 -8.13 21.64
CA LYS A 82 -17.48 -7.44 22.44
C LYS A 82 -17.64 -5.92 22.44
N LYS A 83 -17.98 -5.32 21.29
CA LYS A 83 -18.25 -3.87 21.17
C LYS A 83 -19.34 -3.36 22.11
N LEU A 84 -20.37 -4.17 22.39
CA LEU A 84 -21.45 -3.81 23.33
C LEU A 84 -21.05 -3.87 24.83
N LYS A 85 -19.87 -4.42 25.16
CA LYS A 85 -19.40 -4.55 26.56
C LYS A 85 -18.24 -3.61 26.91
N GLU A 86 -17.57 -3.01 25.93
CA GLU A 86 -16.39 -2.15 26.15
C GLU A 86 -16.71 -0.64 26.16
N GLU A 87 -17.96 -0.22 25.90
CA GLU A 87 -18.41 1.18 26.04
C GLU A 87 -18.54 1.69 27.51
N LYS A 88 -18.09 0.93 28.51
CA LYS A 88 -18.21 1.30 29.94
C LYS A 88 -16.91 1.59 30.69
N GLU A 89 -15.73 1.50 30.07
CA GLU A 89 -14.45 1.73 30.78
C GLU A 89 -13.46 2.59 29.96
N ASN A 90 -13.96 3.62 29.28
CA ASN A 90 -13.13 4.68 28.73
C ASN A 90 -12.75 5.66 29.84
N ASN A 91 -11.50 5.64 30.31
CA ASN A 91 -10.69 6.82 30.67
C ASN A 91 -9.46 6.42 31.50
N ASN A 92 -8.47 5.80 30.88
CA ASN A 92 -7.04 5.94 31.20
C ASN A 92 -6.21 4.96 30.35
N TYR A 93 -4.94 5.28 30.11
CA TYR A 93 -3.96 4.56 29.27
C TYR A 93 -3.86 5.02 27.80
N LEU A 94 -3.61 6.33 27.68
CA LEU A 94 -2.51 6.85 26.88
C LEU A 94 -1.17 6.25 27.38
N LEU A 95 -0.17 6.13 26.48
CA LEU A 95 1.24 5.69 26.66
C LEU A 95 1.45 4.18 26.38
N LYS A 96 2.45 3.69 25.65
CA LYS A 96 3.72 4.20 25.08
C LYS A 96 4.28 3.03 24.27
N GLU A 97 4.62 3.20 22.99
CA GLU A 97 5.68 2.41 22.32
C GLU A 97 6.27 3.27 21.19
N GLU A 98 7.11 4.25 21.54
CA GLU A 98 8.06 4.85 20.60
C GLU A 98 9.44 4.28 20.90
N GLU A 99 9.69 3.09 20.37
CA GLU A 99 11.04 2.58 20.18
C GLU A 99 11.72 3.44 19.11
N GLN A 100 12.89 3.98 19.45
CA GLN A 100 13.64 4.97 18.67
C GLN A 100 13.91 4.46 17.26
N LYS A 101 13.11 4.93 16.29
CA LYS A 101 13.36 4.72 14.87
C LYS A 101 14.54 5.57 14.45
N GLU A 102 15.57 4.91 13.94
CA GLU A 102 16.68 5.54 13.25
C GLU A 102 16.13 6.49 12.17
N CYS A 103 16.49 7.77 12.27
CA CYS A 103 16.00 8.82 11.38
C CYS A 103 16.71 8.71 10.02
N ASN A 104 16.17 7.85 9.16
CA ASN A 104 16.61 7.66 7.79
C ASN A 104 15.42 7.80 6.83
N ASP A 105 15.70 8.27 5.62
CA ASP A 105 14.72 8.26 4.55
C ASP A 105 14.48 6.83 4.06
N TYR A 106 13.23 6.51 3.73
CA TYR A 106 12.85 5.19 3.21
C TYR A 106 13.34 4.97 1.78
N PHE A 107 13.46 6.05 1.01
CA PHE A 107 13.91 6.02 -0.38
C PHE A 107 15.23 6.78 -0.55
N VAL A 108 16.11 6.25 -1.41
CA VAL A 108 17.44 6.82 -1.68
C VAL A 108 17.42 8.08 -2.54
N ASP A 109 16.34 8.28 -3.29
CA ASP A 109 16.11 9.38 -4.23
C ASP A 109 15.32 10.54 -3.62
N CYS A 110 15.03 10.52 -2.31
CA CYS A 110 14.32 11.60 -1.62
C CYS A 110 14.94 12.99 -1.86
N ASN A 111 16.26 13.07 -2.03
CA ASN A 111 16.98 14.32 -2.35
C ASN A 111 16.49 14.99 -3.65
N GLN A 112 16.04 14.22 -4.64
CA GLN A 112 15.52 14.78 -5.90
C GLN A 112 14.17 15.49 -5.73
N PHE A 113 13.45 15.15 -4.66
CA PHE A 113 12.10 15.65 -4.37
C PHE A 113 12.08 16.63 -3.20
N ILE A 114 13.21 17.23 -2.84
CA ILE A 114 13.31 18.12 -1.67
C ILE A 114 12.32 19.29 -1.72
N ASP A 115 12.02 19.79 -2.92
CA ASP A 115 11.03 20.86 -3.12
C ASP A 115 9.60 20.44 -2.76
N TYR A 116 9.30 19.13 -2.78
CA TYR A 116 7.98 18.60 -2.46
C TYR A 116 7.71 18.62 -0.96
N CYS A 117 8.74 18.73 -0.11
CA CYS A 117 8.57 18.89 1.34
C CYS A 117 7.72 20.13 1.70
N ARG A 118 7.70 21.16 0.84
CA ARG A 118 6.95 22.41 1.03
C ARG A 118 5.57 22.40 0.35
N ARG A 119 5.30 21.44 -0.53
CA ARG A 119 4.04 21.36 -1.28
C ARG A 119 2.97 20.65 -0.44
N ILE A 120 1.82 21.29 -0.24
CA ILE A 120 0.71 20.76 0.57
C ILE A 120 0.26 19.38 0.06
N SER A 121 0.16 19.21 -1.26
CA SER A 121 -0.26 17.95 -1.89
C SER A 121 0.65 16.76 -1.58
N PHE A 122 1.94 17.02 -1.33
CA PHE A 122 2.94 15.98 -1.09
C PHE A 122 3.41 15.93 0.36
N TYR A 123 2.92 16.84 1.22
CA TYR A 123 3.36 17.00 2.59
C TYR A 123 3.30 15.70 3.40
N PHE A 124 2.19 14.96 3.31
CA PHE A 124 2.01 13.71 4.05
C PHE A 124 2.93 12.58 3.54
N ILE A 125 3.10 12.48 2.23
CA ILE A 125 3.97 11.48 1.60
C ILE A 125 5.41 11.74 2.00
N MET A 126 5.87 12.97 1.79
CA MET A 126 7.25 13.38 2.10
C MET A 126 7.57 13.26 3.59
N ARG A 127 6.61 13.56 4.47
CA ARG A 127 6.78 13.37 5.93
C ARG A 127 6.91 11.91 6.33
N THR A 128 6.19 11.00 5.66
CA THR A 128 6.17 9.58 6.02
C THR A 128 7.39 8.85 5.48
N TYR A 129 7.79 9.14 4.23
CA TYR A 129 8.81 8.36 3.52
C TYR A 129 10.17 9.06 3.41
N CYS A 130 10.21 10.39 3.49
CA CYS A 130 11.44 11.17 3.43
C CYS A 130 11.62 12.09 4.66
N PRO A 131 11.48 11.58 5.90
CA PRO A 131 11.51 12.41 7.11
C PRO A 131 12.86 13.07 7.38
N PHE A 132 13.98 12.46 6.99
CA PHE A 132 15.31 13.03 7.18
C PHE A 132 15.56 14.13 6.14
N THR A 133 15.32 13.86 4.86
CA THR A 133 15.43 14.85 3.77
C THR A 133 14.57 16.08 4.04
N CYS A 134 13.34 15.91 4.54
CA CYS A 134 12.44 17.03 4.85
C CYS A 134 12.68 17.68 6.22
N GLY A 135 13.74 17.29 6.95
CA GLY A 135 14.08 17.84 8.26
C GLY A 135 13.03 17.58 9.34
N LYS A 136 12.25 16.51 9.22
CA LYS A 136 11.22 16.09 10.19
C LYS A 136 11.78 15.27 11.34
N CYS A 137 13.00 14.75 11.20
CA CYS A 137 13.75 14.13 12.28
C CYS A 137 15.25 14.47 12.14
N LYS A 138 16.03 14.19 13.19
CA LYS A 138 17.49 14.33 13.22
C LYS A 138 18.10 12.96 13.56
N LYS A 139 19.29 12.70 13.04
CA LYS A 139 20.10 11.53 13.42
C LYS A 139 20.68 11.72 14.82
#